data_AF-A0A183PCZ3-F1
#
_entry.id   AF-A0A183PCZ3-F1
#
_cell.length_a   1.000
_cell.length_b   1.000
_cell.length_c   1.000
_cell.angle_alpha   90.00
_cell.angle_beta   90.00
_cell.angle_gamma   90.00
#
_symmetry.space_group_name_H-M   'P 1'
#
loop_
_entity.id
_entity.type
_entity.pdbx_description
1 polymer ?
#
loop_
_entity_poly.entity_id
_entity_poly.type
_entity_poly.pdbx_seq_one_letter_code
_entity_poly.pdbx_strand_id
1 'polypeptide(L)'
;MFMTSGSGVNLRTLRAVRVLRPLKLVSGVPSLQVVLTSIIKAMAPLLQIGILVLFAILIFAIVGLEFYSGVFHVTCFEQNNPTELPSFIPDAPGLVPCQPVDTHTRPPGAFVCPSGYICKGYWEGPNYGITSFDNIGYAMLTVFQCITMEGWTDVLYMVK
;
A
#
# COMPACT_ATOMS: atom_id res chain seq x y z
N MET A 1 -11.27 -35.56 6.86
CA MET A 1 -12.66 -35.72 6.37
C MET A 1 -13.11 -34.36 5.85
N PHE A 2 -13.23 -34.26 4.53
CA PHE A 2 -13.85 -33.21 3.69
C PHE A 2 -13.26 -31.80 3.61
N MET A 3 -12.54 -31.57 2.52
CA MET A 3 -12.63 -30.32 1.76
C MET A 3 -14.08 -30.11 1.31
N THR A 4 -14.76 -29.12 1.88
CA THR A 4 -16.01 -28.62 1.30
C THR A 4 -15.66 -27.70 0.14
N SER A 5 -15.58 -28.28 -1.04
CA SER A 5 -15.61 -27.56 -2.31
C SER A 5 -16.97 -26.87 -2.44
N GLY A 6 -17.04 -25.63 -1.99
CA GLY A 6 -18.19 -24.72 -2.15
C GLY A 6 -17.91 -23.69 -3.22
N SER A 7 -17.47 -24.11 -4.42
CA SER A 7 -17.33 -23.25 -5.59
C SER A 7 -18.70 -22.89 -6.17
N GLY A 8 -19.50 -22.14 -5.41
CA GLY A 8 -20.69 -21.46 -5.91
C GLY A 8 -20.23 -20.26 -6.73
N VAL A 9 -20.25 -20.37 -8.06
CA VAL A 9 -19.92 -19.25 -8.95
C VAL A 9 -20.87 -18.09 -8.64
N ASN A 10 -20.35 -17.02 -8.05
CA ASN A 10 -21.13 -15.82 -7.70
C ASN A 10 -21.75 -15.22 -8.97
N LEU A 11 -23.06 -15.41 -9.18
CA LEU A 11 -23.81 -14.89 -10.34
C LEU A 11 -23.77 -13.35 -10.43
N ARG A 12 -23.43 -12.65 -9.33
CA ARG A 12 -23.15 -11.21 -9.31
C ARG A 12 -21.88 -10.86 -10.10
N THR A 13 -20.81 -11.65 -10.00
CA THR A 13 -19.56 -11.45 -10.75
C THR A 13 -19.77 -11.68 -12.25
N LEU A 14 -20.61 -12.64 -12.63
CA LEU A 14 -20.97 -12.88 -14.05
C LEU A 14 -21.79 -11.73 -14.67
N ARG A 15 -22.47 -10.90 -13.86
CA ARG A 15 -23.13 -9.68 -14.36
C ARG A 15 -22.12 -8.58 -14.69
N ALA A 16 -20.97 -8.54 -14.02
CA ALA A 16 -19.89 -7.59 -14.30
C ALA A 16 -19.30 -7.79 -15.71
N VAL A 17 -19.28 -9.01 -16.24
CA VAL A 17 -18.83 -9.33 -17.62
C VAL A 17 -19.58 -8.52 -18.69
N ARG A 18 -20.80 -8.06 -18.39
CA ARG A 18 -21.57 -7.19 -19.30
C ARG A 18 -20.88 -5.82 -19.53
N VAL A 19 -19.96 -5.39 -18.67
CA VAL A 19 -19.12 -4.20 -18.85
C VAL A 19 -18.21 -4.30 -20.08
N LEU A 20 -17.95 -5.52 -20.58
CA LEU A 20 -17.14 -5.76 -21.78
C LEU A 20 -17.95 -5.61 -23.08
N ARG A 21 -19.29 -5.47 -23.01
CA ARG A 21 -20.14 -5.33 -24.21
C ARG A 21 -19.75 -4.15 -25.13
N PRO A 22 -19.35 -2.97 -24.63
CA PRO A 22 -18.88 -1.86 -25.48
C PRO A 22 -17.65 -2.22 -26.34
N LEU A 23 -16.80 -3.17 -25.92
CA LEU A 23 -15.67 -3.64 -26.74
C LEU A 23 -16.15 -4.35 -28.02
N LYS A 24 -17.37 -4.90 -28.02
CA LYS A 24 -17.97 -5.50 -29.22
C LYS A 24 -18.35 -4.45 -30.26
N LEU A 25 -18.69 -3.22 -29.84
CA LEU A 25 -18.93 -2.09 -30.76
C LEU A 25 -17.63 -1.65 -31.45
N VAL A 26 -16.51 -1.67 -30.71
CA VAL A 26 -15.16 -1.42 -31.27
C VAL A 26 -14.80 -2.43 -32.35
N SER A 27 -15.22 -3.70 -32.21
CA SER A 27 -15.03 -4.72 -33.24
C SER A 27 -15.98 -4.64 -34.44
N GLY A 28 -17.03 -3.81 -34.38
CA GLY A 28 -17.99 -3.62 -35.47
C GLY A 28 -17.59 -2.52 -36.46
N VAL A 29 -16.71 -1.58 -36.04
CA VAL A 29 -16.29 -0.45 -36.86
C VAL A 29 -14.79 -0.59 -37.19
N PRO A 30 -14.40 -0.82 -38.46
CA PRO A 30 -13.03 -1.13 -38.84
C PRO A 30 -12.02 -0.02 -38.48
N SER A 31 -12.46 1.24 -38.43
CA SER A 31 -11.63 2.38 -38.02
C SER A 31 -11.14 2.26 -36.56
N LEU A 32 -11.99 1.82 -35.63
CA LEU A 32 -11.63 1.69 -34.21
C LEU A 32 -10.74 0.47 -33.94
N GLN A 33 -10.88 -0.60 -34.73
CA GLN A 33 -10.02 -1.78 -34.65
C GLN A 33 -8.55 -1.46 -34.98
N VAL A 34 -8.33 -0.59 -35.96
CA VAL A 34 -6.97 -0.15 -36.34
C VAL A 34 -6.31 0.59 -35.18
N VAL A 35 -7.05 1.47 -34.50
CA VAL A 35 -6.55 2.22 -33.34
C VAL A 35 -6.19 1.26 -32.19
N LEU A 36 -7.10 0.36 -31.82
CA LEU A 36 -6.88 -0.57 -30.70
C LEU A 36 -5.73 -1.56 -30.96
N THR A 37 -5.63 -2.07 -32.18
CA THR A 37 -4.51 -2.94 -32.60
C THR A 37 -3.18 -2.20 -32.58
N SER A 38 -3.18 -0.91 -32.92
CA SER A 38 -1.99 -0.05 -32.86
C SER A 38 -1.52 0.16 -31.42
N ILE A 39 -2.44 0.38 -30.48
CA ILE A 39 -2.13 0.49 -29.05
C ILE A 39 -1.50 -0.81 -28.53
N ILE A 40 -2.11 -1.96 -28.83
CA ILE A 40 -1.59 -3.26 -28.38
C ILE A 40 -0.19 -3.53 -28.94
N LYS A 41 0.05 -3.21 -30.22
CA LYS A 41 1.39 -3.33 -30.83
C LYS A 41 2.42 -2.43 -30.17
N ALA A 42 2.03 -1.25 -29.71
CA ALA A 42 2.89 -0.33 -28.98
C ALA A 42 3.17 -0.77 -27.53
N MET A 43 2.29 -1.55 -26.90
CA MET A 43 2.50 -2.09 -25.54
C MET A 43 3.57 -3.18 -25.47
N ALA A 44 3.75 -3.98 -26.53
CA ALA A 44 4.74 -5.06 -26.56
C ALA A 44 6.18 -4.62 -26.25
N PRO A 45 6.74 -3.57 -26.88
CA PRO A 45 8.08 -3.07 -26.52
C PRO A 45 8.14 -2.44 -25.12
N LEU A 46 7.05 -1.83 -24.65
CA LEU A 46 6.97 -1.26 -23.30
C LEU A 46 7.04 -2.33 -22.20
N LEU A 47 6.61 -3.57 -22.49
CA LEU A 47 6.66 -4.68 -21.54
C LEU A 47 8.09 -4.99 -21.09
N GLN A 48 9.09 -4.88 -21.99
CA GLN A 48 10.49 -5.12 -21.64
C GLN A 48 11.00 -4.12 -20.58
N ILE A 49 10.65 -2.85 -20.73
CA ILE A 49 10.94 -1.81 -19.74
C ILE A 49 10.14 -2.06 -18.47
N GLY A 50 8.88 -2.49 -18.59
CA GLY A 50 8.03 -2.86 -17.46
C GLY A 50 8.63 -3.99 -16.61
N ILE A 51 9.24 -5.00 -17.23
CA ILE A 51 9.94 -6.08 -16.50
C ILE A 51 11.14 -5.51 -15.73
N LEU A 52 11.91 -4.59 -16.34
CA LEU A 52 13.03 -3.95 -15.65
C LEU A 52 12.55 -3.16 -14.42
N VAL A 53 11.45 -2.40 -14.54
CA VAL A 53 10.84 -1.66 -13.43
C VAL A 53 10.32 -2.60 -12.36
N LEU A 54 9.66 -3.70 -12.73
CA LEU A 54 9.19 -4.70 -11.77
C LEU A 54 10.34 -5.32 -10.96
N PHE A 55 11.47 -5.61 -11.62
CA PHE A 55 12.65 -6.13 -10.94
C PHE A 55 13.24 -5.10 -9.96
N ALA A 56 13.30 -3.83 -10.35
CA ALA A 56 13.72 -2.75 -9.46
C ALA A 56 12.78 -2.61 -8.25
N ILE A 57 11.45 -2.66 -8.45
CA ILE A 57 10.45 -2.66 -7.37
C ILE A 57 10.71 -3.81 -6.40
N LEU A 58 10.98 -5.01 -6.91
CA LEU A 58 11.26 -6.19 -6.11
C LEU A 58 12.49 -6.00 -5.22
N ILE A 59 13.58 -5.45 -5.77
CA ILE A 59 14.81 -5.18 -5.01
C ILE A 59 14.52 -4.18 -3.89
N PHE A 60 13.90 -3.04 -4.20
CA PHE A 60 13.60 -2.02 -3.19
C PHE A 60 12.59 -2.50 -2.15
N ALA A 61 11.65 -3.39 -2.52
CA ALA A 61 10.70 -3.98 -1.61
C ALA A 61 11.39 -4.93 -0.61
N ILE A 62 12.34 -5.77 -1.06
CA ILE A 62 13.12 -6.63 -0.16
C ILE A 62 13.95 -5.79 0.81
N VAL A 63 14.64 -4.76 0.31
CA VAL A 63 15.39 -3.83 1.17
C VAL A 63 14.45 -3.16 2.17
N GLY A 64 13.32 -2.62 1.72
CA GLY A 64 12.37 -1.99 2.63
C GLY A 64 11.82 -2.93 3.69
N LEU A 65 11.56 -4.20 3.34
CA LEU A 65 11.08 -5.22 4.28
C LEU A 65 12.11 -5.52 5.37
N GLU A 66 13.38 -5.69 5.02
CA GLU A 66 14.44 -5.98 6.00
C GLU A 66 14.70 -4.79 6.96
N PHE A 67 14.58 -3.56 6.47
CA PHE A 67 14.88 -2.37 7.28
C PHE A 67 13.67 -1.81 8.05
N TYR A 68 12.46 -1.93 7.50
CA TYR A 68 11.27 -1.23 8.02
C TYR A 68 10.11 -2.15 8.42
N SER A 69 10.36 -3.46 8.57
CA SER A 69 9.36 -4.36 9.15
C SER A 69 9.01 -3.95 10.58
N GLY A 70 7.72 -3.91 10.89
CA GLY A 70 7.16 -3.62 12.21
C GLY A 70 7.08 -2.13 12.55
N VAL A 71 7.77 -1.26 11.82
CA VAL A 71 7.85 0.18 12.12
C VAL A 71 6.50 0.89 12.00
N PHE A 72 5.64 0.43 11.09
CA PHE A 72 4.35 1.05 10.83
C PHE A 72 3.25 0.67 11.83
N HIS A 73 3.52 -0.25 12.75
CA HIS A 73 2.53 -0.76 13.71
C HIS A 73 2.57 -0.07 15.08
N VAL A 74 3.50 0.87 15.27
CA VAL A 74 3.62 1.67 16.49
C VAL A 74 2.98 3.03 16.30
N THR A 75 2.18 3.49 17.26
CA THR A 75 1.63 4.85 17.28
C THR A 75 1.40 5.31 18.71
N CYS A 76 0.97 6.55 18.88
CA CYS A 76 0.68 7.13 20.18
C CYS A 76 -0.68 6.64 20.69
N PHE A 77 -0.71 6.16 21.93
CA PHE A 77 -1.92 5.79 22.66
C PHE A 77 -2.08 6.69 23.88
N GLU A 78 -3.31 6.98 24.28
CA GLU A 78 -3.54 7.74 25.51
C GLU A 78 -3.09 6.94 26.75
N GLN A 79 -2.39 7.59 27.68
CA GLN A 79 -1.92 6.96 28.92
C GLN A 79 -3.09 6.38 29.74
N ASN A 80 -4.25 7.04 29.72
CA ASN A 80 -5.44 6.66 30.49
C ASN A 80 -6.23 5.50 29.85
N ASN A 81 -6.13 5.32 28.53
CA ASN A 81 -6.81 4.25 27.79
C ASN A 81 -5.86 3.65 26.74
N PRO A 82 -4.88 2.84 27.15
CA PRO A 82 -3.81 2.33 26.28
C PRO A 82 -4.23 1.12 25.43
N THR A 83 -5.53 0.81 25.38
CA THR A 83 -6.12 -0.33 24.67
C THR A 83 -6.91 0.08 23.43
N GLU A 84 -7.33 1.33 23.35
CA GLU A 84 -8.10 1.87 22.22
C GLU A 84 -7.25 2.87 21.45
N LEU A 85 -7.37 2.85 20.12
CA LEU A 85 -6.70 3.86 19.29
C LEU A 85 -7.32 5.23 19.54
N PRO A 86 -6.50 6.29 19.73
CA PRO A 86 -7.02 7.63 19.88
C PRO A 86 -7.65 8.12 18.57
N SER A 87 -8.71 8.90 18.68
CA SER A 87 -9.35 9.55 17.52
C SER A 87 -8.53 10.72 16.98
N PHE A 88 -7.64 11.29 17.80
CA PHE A 88 -6.81 12.43 17.46
C PHE A 88 -5.52 12.43 18.31
N ILE A 89 -4.40 12.81 17.67
CA ILE A 89 -3.12 13.04 18.36
C ILE A 89 -2.81 14.55 18.22
N PRO A 90 -2.54 15.27 19.33
CA PRO A 90 -2.09 16.65 19.27
C PRO A 90 -0.85 16.79 18.37
N ASP A 91 -0.80 17.87 17.59
CA ASP A 91 0.33 18.19 16.68
C ASP A 91 0.53 17.22 15.50
N ALA A 92 -0.40 16.29 15.25
CA ALA A 92 -0.40 15.44 14.07
C ALA A 92 -1.74 15.51 13.31
N PRO A 93 -1.71 15.48 11.96
CA PRO A 93 -2.94 15.48 11.14
C PRO A 93 -3.71 14.14 11.19
N GLY A 94 -3.15 13.12 11.85
CA GLY A 94 -3.74 11.79 12.00
C GLY A 94 -2.85 10.86 12.80
N LEU A 95 -3.14 9.56 12.70
CA LEU A 95 -2.30 8.51 13.28
C LEU A 95 -0.98 8.43 12.50
N VAL A 96 0.13 8.62 13.21
CA VAL A 96 1.48 8.57 12.65
C VAL A 96 2.33 7.60 13.46
N PRO A 97 3.35 6.97 12.83
CA PRO A 97 4.33 6.21 13.57
C PRO A 97 5.05 7.06 14.60
N CYS A 98 5.32 6.48 15.77
CA CYS A 98 6.06 7.14 16.84
C CYS A 98 7.31 6.35 17.19
N GLN A 99 8.31 7.03 17.74
CA GLN A 99 9.47 6.39 18.35
C GLN A 99 9.40 6.48 19.88
N PRO A 100 9.62 5.38 20.62
CA PRO A 100 9.70 5.43 22.08
C PRO A 100 10.84 6.33 22.54
N VAL A 101 10.58 7.11 23.60
CA VAL A 101 11.53 8.07 24.17
C VAL A 101 12.48 7.34 25.11
N ASP A 102 13.45 6.62 24.54
CA ASP A 102 14.61 6.17 25.29
C ASP A 102 15.67 7.29 25.24
N THR A 103 16.13 7.73 26.41
CA THR A 103 16.87 9.00 26.63
C THR A 103 18.23 9.11 25.93
N HIS A 104 18.64 8.18 25.07
CA HIS A 104 19.95 8.20 24.42
C HIS A 104 19.99 7.81 22.92
N THR A 105 18.86 7.48 22.28
CA THR A 105 18.87 6.95 20.89
C THR A 105 17.79 7.56 19.99
N ARG A 106 17.48 8.85 20.16
CA ARG A 106 16.50 9.51 19.27
C ARG A 106 17.14 9.89 17.93
N PRO A 107 16.70 9.31 16.79
CA PRO A 107 17.09 9.84 15.49
C PRO A 107 16.52 11.27 15.32
N PRO A 108 17.31 12.22 14.80
CA PRO A 108 16.84 13.58 14.61
C PRO A 108 15.68 13.62 13.61
N GLY A 109 14.52 14.06 14.10
CA GLY A 109 13.29 14.22 13.33
C GLY A 109 12.31 13.05 13.40
N ALA A 110 12.55 12.04 14.25
CA ALA A 110 11.54 11.05 14.59
C ALA A 110 10.37 11.69 15.37
N PHE A 111 9.14 11.28 15.07
CA PHE A 111 7.95 11.79 15.77
C PHE A 111 7.88 11.23 17.19
N VAL A 112 7.69 12.12 18.16
CA VAL A 112 7.58 11.79 19.58
C VAL A 112 6.19 12.16 20.06
N CYS A 113 5.55 11.24 20.77
CA CYS A 113 4.22 11.46 21.31
C CYS A 113 4.18 12.64 22.29
N PRO A 114 3.10 13.45 22.26
CA PRO A 114 2.92 14.56 23.21
C PRO A 114 2.65 14.05 24.64
N SER A 115 2.75 14.95 25.62
CA SER A 115 2.52 14.64 27.03
C SER A 115 1.15 13.99 27.26
N GLY A 116 1.12 12.88 27.99
CA GLY A 116 -0.11 12.10 28.24
C GLY A 116 -0.38 11.00 27.21
N TYR A 117 0.50 10.84 26.21
CA TYR A 117 0.48 9.72 25.27
C TYR A 117 1.73 8.86 25.41
N ILE A 118 1.58 7.55 25.17
CA ILE A 118 2.64 6.55 25.17
C ILE A 118 2.77 5.93 23.79
N CYS A 119 4.01 5.70 23.34
CA CYS A 119 4.26 5.04 22.06
C CYS A 119 4.14 3.51 22.22
N LYS A 120 3.23 2.86 21.49
CA LYS A 120 2.92 1.42 21.65
C LYS A 120 2.57 0.74 20.33
N GLY A 121 2.88 -0.55 20.20
CA GLY A 121 2.72 -1.35 18.97
C GLY A 121 1.42 -2.14 18.86
N TYR A 122 0.27 -1.48 18.66
CA TYR A 122 -1.03 -2.14 18.47
C TYR A 122 -1.84 -1.57 17.29
N TRP A 123 -1.22 -0.76 16.44
CA TRP A 123 -1.89 -0.16 15.30
C TRP A 123 -1.80 -1.07 14.08
N GLU A 124 -2.90 -1.22 13.34
CA GLU A 124 -2.91 -1.94 12.05
C GLU A 124 -1.98 -1.30 11.01
N GLY A 125 -1.65 -0.02 11.17
CA GLY A 125 -0.76 0.75 10.30
C GLY A 125 -1.52 1.74 9.41
N PRO A 126 -0.79 2.59 8.67
CA PRO A 126 -1.37 3.64 7.85
C PRO A 126 -2.19 3.06 6.70
N ASN A 127 -3.22 3.80 6.29
CA ASN A 127 -4.14 3.40 5.22
C ASN A 127 -4.76 2.01 5.43
N TYR A 128 -5.20 1.70 6.65
CA TYR A 128 -5.77 0.39 7.03
C TYR A 128 -4.77 -0.77 6.83
N GLY A 129 -3.50 -0.55 7.16
CA GLY A 129 -2.43 -1.55 7.07
C GLY A 129 -1.92 -1.85 5.65
N ILE A 130 -2.44 -1.15 4.63
CA ILE A 130 -2.03 -1.35 3.23
C ILE A 130 -0.61 -0.83 2.98
N THR A 131 -0.28 0.32 3.57
CA THR A 131 1.04 0.94 3.45
C THR A 131 1.95 0.38 4.54
N SER A 132 2.65 -0.72 4.25
CA SER A 132 3.49 -1.42 5.20
C SER A 132 4.61 -2.20 4.50
N PHE A 133 5.64 -2.57 5.25
CA PHE A 133 6.79 -3.34 4.77
C PHE A 133 6.88 -4.74 5.41
N ASP A 134 5.81 -5.20 6.07
CA ASP A 134 5.81 -6.47 6.80
C ASP A 134 5.67 -7.71 5.91
N ASN A 135 5.16 -7.52 4.70
CA ASN A 135 4.99 -8.59 3.72
C ASN A 135 5.48 -8.13 2.35
N ILE A 136 6.06 -9.05 1.58
CA ILE A 136 6.61 -8.72 0.26
C ILE A 136 5.57 -8.09 -0.68
N GLY A 137 4.30 -8.52 -0.61
CA GLY A 137 3.21 -7.95 -1.42
C GLY A 137 2.91 -6.49 -1.09
N TYR A 138 2.77 -6.16 0.20
CA TYR A 138 2.52 -4.79 0.65
C TYR A 138 3.75 -3.88 0.47
N ALA A 139 4.96 -4.42 0.66
CA ALA A 139 6.20 -3.72 0.37
C ALA A 139 6.30 -3.33 -1.11
N MET A 140 6.00 -4.27 -2.04
CA MET A 140 5.98 -3.97 -3.48
C MET A 140 4.92 -2.91 -3.84
N LEU A 141 3.73 -2.96 -3.22
CA LEU A 141 2.67 -1.97 -3.46
C LEU A 141 3.10 -0.57 -2.96
N THR A 142 3.70 -0.50 -1.78
CA THR A 142 4.20 0.74 -1.18
C THR A 142 5.34 1.34 -2.00
N VAL A 143 6.28 0.51 -2.48
CA VAL A 143 7.36 0.96 -3.38
C VAL A 143 6.79 1.41 -4.73
N PHE A 144 5.81 0.70 -5.29
CA PHE A 144 5.14 1.11 -6.52
C PHE A 144 4.48 2.48 -6.37
N GLN A 145 3.74 2.70 -5.28
CA GLN A 145 3.15 3.99 -4.93
C GLN A 145 4.21 5.11 -4.89
N CYS A 146 5.37 4.83 -4.27
CA CYS A 146 6.48 5.78 -4.22
C CYS A 146 7.06 6.12 -5.61
N ILE A 147 7.23 5.11 -6.48
CA ILE A 147 7.77 5.30 -7.83
C ILE A 147 6.80 6.09 -8.72
N THR A 148 5.48 5.93 -8.52
CA THR A 148 4.47 6.74 -9.20
C THR A 148 4.40 8.19 -8.72
N MET A 149 5.20 8.57 -7.72
CA MET A 149 5.26 9.90 -7.12
C MET A 149 3.97 10.36 -6.42
N GLU A 150 3.10 9.42 -6.03
CA GLU A 150 1.85 9.71 -5.34
C GLU A 150 1.95 9.28 -3.87
N GLY A 151 1.89 10.23 -2.93
CA GLY A 151 1.97 9.94 -1.49
C GLY A 151 3.33 9.39 -0.99
N TRP A 152 4.40 9.53 -1.78
CA TRP A 152 5.75 9.07 -1.42
C TRP A 152 6.32 9.85 -0.21
N THR A 153 5.96 11.13 -0.07
CA THR A 153 6.38 11.97 1.06
C THR A 153 5.81 11.47 2.36
N ASP A 154 4.58 10.94 2.33
CA ASP A 154 3.90 10.44 3.52
C ASP A 154 4.63 9.20 4.03
N VAL A 155 4.97 8.27 3.12
CA VAL A 155 5.80 7.09 3.44
C VAL A 155 7.16 7.53 3.99
N LEU A 156 7.80 8.53 3.39
CA LEU A 156 9.09 9.05 3.86
C LEU A 156 9.01 9.58 5.31
N TYR A 157 7.96 10.33 5.65
CA TYR A 157 7.80 10.88 7.00
C TYR A 157 7.42 9.82 8.03
N MET A 158 6.71 8.77 7.62
CA MET A 158 6.34 7.65 8.49
C MET A 158 7.53 6.77 8.90
N VAL A 159 8.56 6.72 8.06
CA VAL A 159 9.76 5.90 8.27
C VAL A 159 10.84 6.62 9.10
N LYS A 160 10.65 7.91 9.36
CA LYS A 160 11.64 8.77 10.00
C LYS A 160 11.60 8.72 11.53
#